data_AF-A0AA36F8N8-F1
#
_entry.id   AF-A0AA36F8N8-F1
#
_cell.length_a   1.000
_cell.length_b   1.000
_cell.length_c   1.000
_cell.angle_alpha   90.00
_cell.angle_beta   90.00
_cell.angle_gamma   90.00
#
_symmetry.space_group_name_H-M   'P 1'
#
loop_
_entity.id
_entity.type
_entity.pdbx_description
1 polymer ?
#
loop_
_entity_poly.entity_id
_entity_poly.type
_entity_poly.pdbx_seq_one_letter_code
_entity_poly.pdbx_strand_id
1 'polypeptide(L)'
;MSVETAATTITSSSSVSDSSVNNPPQVVGAPPSCSFYIKKKRRFCRFRPNNDDKYCSEHIYLLNDPTRRKRIPCPLDSKHTVYEDNLDSHLKKCNKRQRVPPIYHINEINSGSLDEGELCPDKVSVLTASSNHLTSLIQQIDQVYKAHTPEITKEELWHSCMDEEMNNPYYGIQAQRQRRQQASLIGHLEKLNLLKKGYTYVELGAGKGQLSHCLQKAIPDNEDGLYVLVDKSHIRYKHWCHLLKTVNDPW
;
A
#
# COMPACT_ATOMS: atom_id res chain seq x y z
N MET A 1 -30.52 -48.92 60.99
CA MET A 1 -29.33 -49.11 60.14
C MET A 1 -28.92 -47.72 59.67
N SER A 2 -28.22 -47.00 60.56
CA SER A 2 -26.76 -46.79 60.52
C SER A 2 -26.43 -45.58 59.64
N VAL A 3 -26.54 -44.36 60.21
CA VAL A 3 -25.42 -43.46 60.58
C VAL A 3 -24.23 -43.51 59.63
N GLU A 4 -23.91 -42.36 59.01
CA GLU A 4 -22.61 -41.72 59.23
C GLU A 4 -22.58 -40.26 58.73
N THR A 5 -22.10 -39.41 59.63
CA THR A 5 -21.84 -37.98 59.52
C THR A 5 -20.33 -37.78 59.58
N ALA A 6 -19.73 -36.99 58.69
CA ALA A 6 -18.46 -36.27 58.90
C ALA A 6 -18.20 -35.37 57.67
N ALA A 7 -18.25 -34.05 57.77
CA ALA A 7 -17.19 -33.13 58.23
C ALA A 7 -16.08 -32.91 57.18
N THR A 8 -15.98 -31.71 56.61
CA THR A 8 -14.70 -31.19 56.09
C THR A 8 -14.67 -29.65 56.12
N THR A 9 -13.99 -29.15 57.14
CA THR A 9 -12.99 -28.06 57.20
C THR A 9 -13.13 -26.84 56.28
N ILE A 10 -13.31 -25.68 56.93
CA ILE A 10 -13.04 -24.33 56.43
C ILE A 10 -11.54 -24.07 56.54
N THR A 11 -10.88 -23.69 55.44
CA THR A 11 -9.60 -22.96 55.47
C THR A 11 -9.66 -21.78 54.53
N SER A 12 -9.28 -20.63 55.09
CA SER A 12 -9.28 -19.30 54.51
C SER A 12 -7.98 -19.00 53.74
N SER A 13 -8.15 -18.19 52.69
CA SER A 13 -7.23 -17.18 52.14
C SER A 13 -5.82 -17.59 51.67
N SER A 14 -5.53 -17.34 50.39
CA SER A 14 -4.62 -16.25 49.98
C SER A 14 -4.65 -16.03 48.46
N SER A 15 -4.94 -14.79 48.08
CA SER A 15 -5.02 -14.30 46.70
C SER A 15 -3.64 -13.96 46.15
N VAL A 16 -3.23 -14.60 45.07
CA VAL A 16 -2.13 -14.13 44.21
C VAL A 16 -2.69 -14.00 42.80
N SER A 17 -2.79 -12.75 42.33
CA SER A 17 -3.22 -12.42 40.97
C SER A 17 -2.11 -12.72 39.98
N ASP A 18 -2.18 -13.88 39.32
CA ASP A 18 -1.30 -14.21 38.20
C ASP A 18 -1.86 -13.62 36.89
N SER A 19 -1.17 -12.62 36.36
CA SER A 19 -1.48 -11.97 35.08
C SER A 19 -0.87 -12.74 33.91
N SER A 20 -1.29 -13.99 33.73
CA SER A 20 -0.91 -14.86 32.61
C SER A 20 -1.96 -14.82 31.49
N VAL A 21 -1.99 -13.72 30.72
CA VAL A 21 -2.83 -13.63 29.51
C VAL A 21 -2.15 -14.36 28.34
N ASN A 22 -2.61 -15.58 28.07
CA ASN A 22 -2.72 -16.27 26.78
C ASN A 22 -1.65 -15.94 25.70
N ASN A 23 -0.51 -16.62 25.72
CA ASN A 23 0.35 -16.75 24.54
C ASN A 23 -0.01 -18.03 23.76
N PRO A 24 -0.39 -17.95 22.47
CA PRO A 24 -0.57 -19.15 21.65
C PRO A 24 0.78 -19.83 21.37
N PRO A 25 0.80 -21.16 21.19
CA PRO A 25 2.03 -21.94 21.07
C PRO A 25 2.85 -21.52 19.84
N GLN A 26 4.16 -21.34 20.06
CA GLN A 26 5.10 -21.06 18.97
C GLN A 26 5.34 -22.32 18.14
N VAL A 27 5.25 -22.20 16.81
CA VAL A 27 5.48 -23.31 15.87
C VAL A 27 6.98 -23.58 15.77
N VAL A 28 7.40 -24.80 16.15
CA VAL A 28 8.79 -25.25 16.05
C VAL A 28 9.24 -25.23 14.58
N GLY A 29 10.33 -24.51 14.28
CA GLY A 29 10.90 -24.40 12.92
C GLY A 29 10.55 -23.12 12.14
N ALA A 30 9.75 -22.20 12.71
CA ALA A 30 9.51 -20.91 12.07
C ALA A 30 10.71 -19.95 12.21
N PRO A 31 11.04 -19.13 11.19
CA PRO A 31 12.10 -18.13 11.31
C PRO A 31 11.80 -17.17 12.48
N PRO A 32 12.84 -16.69 13.20
CA PRO A 32 12.64 -15.82 14.35
C PRO A 32 11.84 -14.60 13.94
N SER A 33 10.69 -14.40 14.58
CA SER A 33 9.79 -13.28 14.33
C SER A 33 9.61 -12.47 15.59
N CYS A 34 9.35 -11.17 15.43
CA CYS A 34 9.19 -10.27 16.56
C CYS A 34 8.00 -10.70 17.44
N SER A 35 8.26 -10.85 18.74
CA SER A 35 7.27 -11.32 19.73
C SER A 35 6.19 -10.28 20.06
N PHE A 36 6.11 -9.16 19.35
CA PHE A 36 5.11 -8.13 19.56
C PHE A 36 3.77 -8.52 18.92
N TYR A 37 2.71 -8.60 19.72
CA TYR A 37 1.37 -8.97 19.24
C TYR A 37 0.54 -7.75 18.82
N ILE A 38 0.14 -7.69 17.55
CA ILE A 38 -0.65 -6.60 17.00
C ILE A 38 -2.14 -6.92 17.18
N LYS A 39 -2.74 -6.46 18.29
CA LYS A 39 -4.15 -6.71 18.66
C LYS A 39 -5.13 -6.46 17.49
N LYS A 40 -5.02 -5.32 16.82
CA LYS A 40 -5.88 -4.94 15.68
C LYS A 40 -5.81 -5.91 14.50
N LYS A 41 -4.64 -6.54 14.28
CA LYS A 41 -4.40 -7.48 13.16
C LYS A 41 -4.42 -8.94 13.60
N ARG A 42 -4.69 -9.21 14.88
CA ARG A 42 -4.74 -10.54 15.51
C ARG A 42 -3.55 -11.45 15.12
N ARG A 43 -2.34 -10.89 15.07
CA ARG A 43 -1.12 -11.61 14.69
C ARG A 43 0.13 -11.00 15.31
N PHE A 44 1.21 -11.79 15.40
CA PHE A 44 2.54 -11.28 15.75
C PHE A 44 3.13 -10.42 14.63
N CYS A 45 4.04 -9.53 15.02
CA CYS A 45 4.80 -8.71 14.10
C CYS A 45 5.63 -9.59 13.15
N ARG A 46 5.51 -9.35 11.84
CA ARG A 46 6.22 -10.14 10.81
C ARG A 46 7.68 -9.75 10.64
N PHE A 47 8.14 -8.67 11.28
CA PHE A 47 9.52 -8.24 11.17
C PHE A 47 10.43 -9.17 11.97
N ARG A 48 11.59 -9.45 11.38
CA ARG A 48 12.63 -10.28 12.01
C ARG A 48 13.33 -9.48 13.13
N PRO A 49 13.54 -10.06 14.31
CA PRO A 49 14.45 -9.53 15.31
C PRO A 49 15.90 -9.46 14.81
N ASN A 50 16.66 -8.52 15.32
CA ASN A 50 18.11 -8.52 15.14
C ASN A 50 18.74 -9.47 16.16
N ASN A 51 19.91 -10.05 15.89
CA ASN A 51 20.79 -10.74 16.84
C ASN A 51 20.11 -11.33 18.09
N ASP A 52 19.49 -12.51 17.99
CA ASP A 52 18.81 -13.25 19.08
C ASP A 52 17.82 -12.45 19.95
N ASP A 53 17.44 -11.23 19.54
CA ASP A 53 16.52 -10.40 20.28
C ASP A 53 15.09 -10.94 20.22
N LYS A 54 14.31 -10.62 21.25
CA LYS A 54 12.88 -10.96 21.29
C LYS A 54 12.02 -10.11 20.33
N TYR A 55 12.49 -8.91 19.96
CA TYR A 55 11.73 -7.93 19.18
C TYR A 55 12.51 -7.37 17.98
N CYS A 56 11.81 -6.93 16.93
CA CYS A 56 12.42 -6.25 15.77
C CYS A 56 12.91 -4.85 16.12
N SER A 57 13.71 -4.24 15.23
CA SER A 57 14.23 -2.88 15.38
C SER A 57 13.19 -1.82 15.76
N GLU A 58 11.94 -2.00 15.31
CA GLU A 58 10.85 -1.06 15.61
C GLU A 58 10.17 -1.30 16.95
N HIS A 59 10.23 -2.51 17.49
CA HIS A 59 9.66 -2.86 18.80
C HIS A 59 10.74 -3.10 19.87
N ILE A 60 12.02 -2.89 19.54
CA ILE A 60 13.15 -3.15 20.43
C ILE A 60 13.10 -2.30 21.70
N TYR A 61 12.46 -1.14 21.63
CA TYR A 61 12.27 -0.24 22.77
C TYR A 61 11.47 -0.90 23.92
N LEU A 62 10.72 -1.98 23.66
CA LEU A 62 9.98 -2.72 24.69
C LEU A 62 10.87 -3.53 25.63
N LEU A 63 12.15 -3.74 25.30
CA LEU A 63 13.10 -4.42 26.18
C LEU A 63 13.58 -3.55 27.34
N ASN A 64 13.38 -2.22 27.29
CA ASN A 64 13.84 -1.25 28.30
C ASN A 64 15.31 -1.45 28.73
N ASP A 65 16.16 -1.91 27.81
CA ASP A 65 17.58 -2.16 28.05
C ASP A 65 18.38 -0.83 27.97
N PRO A 66 18.98 -0.35 29.08
CA PRO A 66 19.69 0.92 29.11
C PRO A 66 21.01 0.90 28.34
N THR A 67 21.54 -0.27 27.99
CA THR A 67 22.77 -0.40 27.19
C THR A 67 22.52 -0.17 25.69
N ARG A 68 21.26 -0.17 25.28
CA ARG A 68 20.86 -0.05 23.87
C ARG A 68 20.47 1.37 23.52
N ARG A 69 20.57 1.68 22.23
CA ARG A 69 20.17 2.97 21.67
C ARG A 69 18.71 3.27 22.03
N LYS A 70 18.50 4.36 22.74
CA LYS A 70 17.18 4.81 23.19
C LYS A 70 16.34 5.28 22.00
N ARG A 71 15.08 4.83 21.96
CA ARG A 71 14.07 5.32 21.03
C ARG A 71 13.08 6.24 21.74
N ILE A 72 12.75 7.34 21.11
CA ILE A 72 11.77 8.33 21.57
C ILE A 72 10.64 8.47 20.55
N PRO A 73 9.41 8.84 20.96
CA PRO A 73 8.36 9.19 20.02
C PRO A 73 8.81 10.37 19.15
N CYS A 74 8.48 10.37 17.87
CA CYS A 74 8.82 11.49 17.00
C CYS A 74 8.08 12.76 17.44
N PRO A 75 8.77 13.92 17.55
CA PRO A 75 8.14 15.19 17.89
C PRO A 75 7.08 15.67 16.88
N LEU A 76 7.18 15.22 15.62
CA LEU A 76 6.24 15.60 14.55
C LEU A 76 5.01 14.68 14.46
N ASP A 77 5.10 13.45 14.99
CA ASP A 77 3.98 12.49 15.04
C ASP A 77 4.28 11.39 16.07
N SER A 78 3.49 11.32 17.13
CA SER A 78 3.66 10.34 18.20
C SER A 78 3.35 8.90 17.77
N LYS A 79 2.82 8.68 16.56
CA LYS A 79 2.50 7.35 16.03
C LYS A 79 3.72 6.54 15.60
N HIS A 80 4.91 7.14 15.51
CA HIS A 80 6.15 6.43 15.24
C HIS A 80 7.28 6.84 16.19
N THR A 81 8.27 5.96 16.31
CA THR A 81 9.44 6.17 17.18
C THR A 81 10.72 6.31 16.34
N VAL A 82 11.71 6.98 16.91
CA VAL A 82 13.02 7.24 16.28
C VAL A 82 14.11 7.06 17.32
N TYR A 83 15.33 6.73 16.90
CA TYR A 83 16.44 6.75 17.84
C TYR A 83 16.77 8.20 18.23
N GLU A 84 17.00 8.41 19.53
CA GLU A 84 17.25 9.73 20.13
C GLU A 84 18.47 10.42 19.48
N ASP A 85 19.54 9.66 19.29
CA ASP A 85 20.77 10.09 18.61
C ASP A 85 20.58 10.43 17.11
N ASN A 86 19.52 9.92 16.48
CA ASN A 86 19.20 10.16 15.07
C ASN A 86 18.06 11.17 14.86
N LEU A 87 17.58 11.83 15.93
CA LEU A 87 16.42 12.70 15.89
C LEU A 87 16.59 13.80 14.83
N ASP A 88 17.73 14.50 14.81
CA ASP A 88 17.98 15.60 13.87
C ASP A 88 17.94 15.14 12.41
N SER A 89 18.55 13.99 12.12
CA SER A 89 18.53 13.39 10.79
C SER A 89 17.11 12.96 10.38
N HIS A 90 16.32 12.49 11.35
CA HIS A 90 14.95 12.07 11.13
C HIS A 90 14.05 13.26 10.83
N LEU A 91 14.12 14.34 11.62
CA LEU A 91 13.28 15.54 11.45
C LEU A 91 13.38 16.10 10.03
N LYS A 92 14.57 16.05 9.42
CA LYS A 92 14.79 16.48 8.03
C LYS A 92 14.01 15.64 6.99
N LYS A 93 13.87 14.33 7.21
CA LYS A 93 13.27 13.37 6.26
C LYS A 93 11.90 12.82 6.70
N CYS A 94 11.38 13.25 7.84
CA CYS A 94 10.14 12.76 8.38
C CYS A 94 8.98 13.01 7.41
N ASN A 95 8.15 11.99 7.17
CA ASN A 95 6.98 12.10 6.29
C ASN A 95 5.91 13.07 6.83
N LYS A 96 5.96 13.36 8.13
CA LYS A 96 5.05 14.28 8.84
C LYS A 96 5.60 15.70 8.95
N ARG A 97 6.82 15.94 8.45
CA ARG A 97 7.34 17.29 8.27
C ARG A 97 6.46 18.03 7.27
N GLN A 98 5.92 19.18 7.68
CA GLN A 98 5.28 20.10 6.76
C GLN A 98 6.33 20.56 5.73
N ARG A 99 6.03 20.33 4.45
CA ARG A 99 6.84 20.81 3.34
C ARG A 99 6.14 22.03 2.78
N VAL A 100 6.91 23.08 2.51
CA VAL A 100 6.40 24.19 1.72
C VAL A 100 5.99 23.60 0.36
N PRO A 101 4.73 23.76 -0.06
CA PRO A 101 4.31 23.29 -1.37
C PRO A 101 5.13 24.00 -2.45
N PRO A 102 5.41 23.34 -3.58
CA PRO A 102 6.15 23.95 -4.67
C PRO A 102 5.38 25.14 -5.26
N ILE A 103 6.08 26.07 -5.93
CA ILE A 103 5.49 27.32 -6.48
C ILE A 103 4.34 27.05 -7.45
N TYR A 104 4.38 25.94 -8.19
CA TYR A 104 3.33 25.52 -9.12
C TYR A 104 2.12 24.88 -8.43
N HIS A 105 2.13 24.71 -7.12
CA HIS A 105 1.00 24.15 -6.37
C HIS A 105 0.13 25.28 -5.81
N ILE A 106 -1.02 25.45 -6.42
CA ILE A 106 -2.07 26.37 -5.98
C ILE A 106 -3.18 25.52 -5.38
N ASN A 107 -3.46 25.74 -4.08
CA ASN A 107 -4.57 25.06 -3.41
C ASN A 107 -5.88 25.38 -4.12
N GLU A 108 -6.73 24.37 -4.29
CA GLU A 108 -8.11 24.52 -4.80
C GLU A 108 -8.25 25.08 -6.23
N ILE A 109 -7.18 25.12 -7.04
CA ILE A 109 -7.21 25.65 -8.42
C ILE A 109 -8.22 24.93 -9.34
N ASN A 110 -8.46 23.63 -9.10
CA ASN A 110 -9.40 22.81 -9.88
C ASN A 110 -10.73 22.59 -9.14
N SER A 111 -10.99 23.32 -8.06
CA SER A 111 -12.19 23.11 -7.24
C SER A 111 -13.45 23.73 -7.86
N GLY A 112 -13.33 24.36 -9.04
CA GLY A 112 -14.45 24.80 -9.86
C GLY A 112 -15.18 26.04 -9.33
N SER A 113 -14.62 26.78 -8.38
CA SER A 113 -15.22 28.01 -7.86
C SER A 113 -15.11 29.13 -8.90
N LEU A 114 -16.19 29.33 -9.65
CA LEU A 114 -16.47 30.55 -10.40
C LEU A 114 -17.16 31.53 -9.45
N ASP A 115 -16.44 32.07 -8.48
CA ASP A 115 -16.65 33.41 -7.92
C ASP A 115 -15.73 33.64 -6.72
N GLU A 116 -14.98 34.74 -6.76
CA GLU A 116 -14.25 35.27 -5.63
C GLU A 116 -15.24 35.86 -4.62
N GLY A 117 -15.71 35.07 -3.65
CA GLY A 117 -16.49 35.62 -2.54
C GLY A 117 -17.38 34.66 -1.76
N GLU A 118 -17.68 33.47 -2.28
CA GLU A 118 -18.45 32.50 -1.51
C GLU A 118 -17.54 31.69 -0.58
N LEU A 119 -17.74 31.89 0.72
CA LEU A 119 -17.22 31.00 1.75
C LEU A 119 -17.56 29.57 1.35
N CYS A 120 -16.54 28.70 1.25
CA CYS A 120 -16.76 27.28 1.05
C CYS A 120 -17.82 26.82 2.06
N PRO A 121 -18.98 26.27 1.61
CA PRO A 121 -19.93 25.71 2.55
C PRO A 121 -19.18 24.68 3.41
N ASP A 122 -19.41 24.72 4.72
CA ASP A 122 -18.80 23.78 5.67
C ASP A 122 -18.86 22.38 5.09
N LYS A 123 -17.70 21.71 5.00
CA LYS A 123 -17.61 20.36 4.42
C LYS A 123 -18.58 19.44 5.15
N VAL A 124 -19.73 19.17 4.53
CA VAL A 124 -20.74 18.29 5.11
C VAL A 124 -20.18 16.88 5.10
N SER A 125 -19.99 16.32 6.28
CA SER A 125 -19.57 14.92 6.40
C SER A 125 -20.70 14.02 5.91
N VAL A 126 -20.36 13.04 5.06
CA VAL A 126 -21.31 12.00 4.63
C VAL A 126 -21.92 11.27 5.84
N LEU A 127 -21.18 11.17 6.95
CA LEU A 127 -21.65 10.52 8.17
C LEU A 127 -22.72 11.31 8.93
N THR A 128 -22.83 12.62 8.68
CA THR A 128 -23.81 13.50 9.33
C THR A 128 -24.98 13.84 8.41
N ALA A 129 -24.91 13.47 7.14
CA ALA A 129 -25.99 13.68 6.18
C ALA A 129 -27.18 12.77 6.50
N SER A 130 -28.40 13.30 6.34
CA SER A 130 -29.60 12.49 6.51
C SER A 130 -29.74 11.48 5.36
N SER A 131 -30.36 10.33 5.65
CA SER A 131 -30.61 9.29 4.62
C SER A 131 -31.38 9.85 3.42
N ASN A 132 -32.38 10.70 3.67
CA ASN A 132 -33.19 11.32 2.61
C ASN A 132 -32.35 12.22 1.68
N HIS A 133 -31.43 13.00 2.26
CA HIS A 133 -30.54 13.85 1.48
C HIS A 133 -29.60 13.02 0.61
N LEU A 134 -28.99 11.96 1.17
CA LEU A 134 -28.13 11.05 0.42
C LEU A 134 -28.88 10.35 -0.71
N THR A 135 -30.10 9.87 -0.46
CA THR A 135 -30.93 9.25 -1.51
C THR A 135 -31.27 10.24 -2.62
N SER A 136 -31.63 11.48 -2.29
CA SER A 136 -31.92 12.52 -3.27
C SER A 136 -30.68 12.84 -4.12
N LEU A 137 -29.50 12.94 -3.50
CA LEU A 137 -28.24 13.16 -4.21
C LEU A 137 -27.91 12.00 -5.16
N ILE A 138 -28.06 10.75 -4.71
CA ILE A 138 -27.85 9.57 -5.56
C ILE A 138 -28.77 9.62 -6.78
N GLN A 139 -30.04 9.94 -6.59
CA GLN A 139 -31.01 10.07 -7.69
C GLN A 139 -30.64 11.17 -8.67
N GLN A 140 -30.16 12.32 -8.19
CA GLN A 140 -29.67 13.40 -9.05
C GLN A 140 -28.46 12.97 -9.87
N ILE A 141 -27.48 12.30 -9.25
CA ILE A 141 -26.30 11.77 -9.93
C ILE A 141 -26.72 10.76 -11.01
N ASP A 142 -27.63 9.84 -10.69
CA ASP A 142 -28.14 8.85 -11.65
C ASP A 142 -28.88 9.51 -12.82
N GLN A 143 -29.68 10.55 -12.57
CA GLN A 143 -30.37 11.30 -13.62
C GLN A 143 -29.38 12.01 -14.55
N VAL A 144 -28.40 12.72 -13.98
CA VAL A 144 -27.34 13.40 -14.75
C VAL A 144 -26.54 12.39 -15.56
N TYR A 145 -26.15 11.26 -14.94
CA TYR A 145 -25.43 10.20 -15.63
C TYR A 145 -26.23 9.64 -16.81
N LYS A 146 -27.52 9.35 -16.63
CA LYS A 146 -28.39 8.85 -17.72
C LYS A 146 -28.61 9.88 -18.82
N ALA A 147 -28.70 11.16 -18.47
CA ALA A 147 -28.95 12.24 -19.42
C ALA A 147 -27.72 12.59 -20.27
N HIS A 148 -26.51 12.47 -19.70
CA HIS A 148 -25.30 13.03 -20.30
C HIS A 148 -24.19 12.01 -20.59
N THR A 149 -24.22 10.82 -19.99
CA THR A 149 -23.19 9.81 -20.22
C THR A 149 -23.69 8.81 -21.27
N PRO A 150 -23.08 8.76 -22.47
CA PRO A 150 -23.41 7.73 -23.45
C PRO A 150 -23.07 6.33 -22.93
N GLU A 151 -23.61 5.30 -23.57
CA GLU A 151 -23.25 3.92 -23.24
C GLU A 151 -21.73 3.71 -23.37
N ILE A 152 -21.09 3.35 -22.26
CA ILE A 152 -19.66 3.10 -22.22
C ILE A 152 -19.42 1.69 -22.74
N THR A 153 -19.09 1.57 -24.02
CA THR A 153 -18.76 0.27 -24.63
C THR A 153 -17.52 -0.30 -23.99
N LYS A 154 -17.65 -1.47 -23.36
CA LYS A 154 -16.51 -2.20 -22.81
C LYS A 154 -15.86 -3.03 -23.91
N GLU A 155 -14.70 -2.59 -24.38
CA GLU A 155 -13.85 -3.38 -25.28
C GLU A 155 -12.61 -3.89 -24.54
N GLU A 156 -12.46 -5.22 -24.52
CA GLU A 156 -11.31 -5.88 -23.91
C GLU A 156 -10.56 -6.67 -24.97
N LEU A 157 -9.36 -6.20 -25.30
CA LEU A 157 -8.51 -6.82 -26.30
C LEU A 157 -7.46 -7.72 -25.67
N TRP A 158 -6.73 -8.41 -26.53
CA TRP A 158 -5.67 -9.32 -26.16
C TRP A 158 -4.47 -9.11 -27.06
N HIS A 159 -3.27 -9.37 -26.53
CA HIS A 159 -2.04 -9.40 -27.32
C HIS A 159 -1.20 -10.62 -26.90
N SER A 160 -0.68 -11.34 -27.89
CA SER A 160 0.04 -12.62 -27.72
C SER A 160 1.31 -12.51 -26.88
N CYS A 161 1.96 -11.34 -26.86
CA CYS A 161 3.14 -11.10 -26.01
C CYS A 161 2.90 -11.33 -24.50
N MET A 162 1.64 -11.43 -24.08
CA MET A 162 1.22 -11.66 -22.69
C MET A 162 0.89 -13.13 -22.39
N ASP A 163 0.89 -14.02 -23.37
CA ASP A 163 0.44 -15.42 -23.24
C ASP A 163 1.22 -16.16 -22.14
N GLU A 164 2.56 -16.09 -22.16
CA GLU A 164 3.41 -16.80 -21.19
C GLU A 164 3.08 -16.44 -19.74
N GLU A 165 2.83 -15.17 -19.48
CA GLU A 165 2.64 -14.72 -18.11
C GLU A 165 1.21 -14.70 -17.64
N MET A 166 0.25 -14.67 -18.57
CA MET A 166 -1.13 -14.96 -18.24
C MET A 166 -1.32 -16.43 -17.85
N ASN A 167 -0.51 -17.33 -18.41
CA ASN A 167 -0.51 -18.75 -18.11
C ASN A 167 0.36 -19.14 -16.90
N ASN A 168 0.97 -18.17 -16.21
CA ASN A 168 1.82 -18.45 -15.05
C ASN A 168 0.98 -18.92 -13.84
N PRO A 169 1.15 -20.16 -13.36
CA PRO A 169 0.31 -20.75 -12.30
C PRO A 169 0.58 -20.15 -10.90
N TYR A 170 1.67 -19.40 -10.74
CA TYR A 170 2.04 -18.78 -9.46
C TYR A 170 1.32 -17.45 -9.21
N TYR A 171 0.60 -16.90 -10.20
CA TYR A 171 -0.13 -15.66 -10.04
C TYR A 171 -1.51 -15.87 -9.42
N GLY A 172 -1.78 -15.14 -8.33
CA GLY A 172 -3.12 -15.03 -7.77
C GLY A 172 -4.03 -14.14 -8.62
N ILE A 173 -5.33 -14.16 -8.30
CA ILE A 173 -6.41 -13.46 -9.02
C ILE A 173 -6.10 -11.97 -9.26
N GLN A 174 -5.52 -11.28 -8.27
CA GLN A 174 -5.19 -9.86 -8.39
C GLN A 174 -4.12 -9.60 -9.45
N ALA A 175 -3.08 -10.43 -9.50
CA ALA A 175 -2.02 -10.33 -10.48
C ALA A 175 -2.56 -10.65 -11.88
N GLN A 176 -3.38 -11.70 -12.03
CA GLN A 176 -4.03 -12.02 -13.29
C GLN A 176 -4.90 -10.87 -13.83
N ARG A 177 -5.63 -10.18 -12.95
CA ARG A 177 -6.41 -8.99 -13.34
C ARG A 177 -5.52 -7.88 -13.90
N GLN A 178 -4.40 -7.58 -13.25
CA GLN A 178 -3.46 -6.56 -13.72
C GLN A 178 -2.88 -6.92 -15.10
N ARG A 179 -2.54 -8.19 -15.30
CA ARG A 179 -1.99 -8.68 -16.57
C ARG A 179 -3.00 -8.65 -17.70
N ARG A 180 -4.25 -9.01 -17.42
CA ARG A 180 -5.36 -8.90 -18.39
C ARG A 180 -5.59 -7.45 -18.82
N GLN A 181 -5.50 -6.49 -17.89
CA GLN A 181 -5.56 -5.06 -18.21
C GLN A 181 -4.39 -4.62 -19.10
N GLN A 182 -3.16 -5.05 -18.80
CA GLN A 182 -1.99 -4.76 -19.63
C GLN A 182 -2.10 -5.37 -21.04
N ALA A 183 -2.56 -6.62 -21.15
CA ALA A 183 -2.79 -7.28 -22.44
C ALA A 183 -3.81 -6.52 -23.29
N SER A 184 -4.90 -6.04 -22.67
CA SER A 184 -5.90 -5.22 -23.34
C SER A 184 -5.33 -3.89 -23.82
N LEU A 185 -4.55 -3.19 -22.99
CA LEU A 185 -3.89 -1.94 -23.41
C LEU A 185 -2.98 -2.15 -24.62
N ILE A 186 -2.20 -3.22 -24.64
CA ILE A 186 -1.30 -3.54 -25.76
C ILE A 186 -2.11 -3.92 -27.01
N GLY A 187 -3.17 -4.73 -26.86
CA GLY A 187 -4.06 -5.07 -27.97
C GLY A 187 -4.74 -3.84 -28.58
N HIS A 188 -5.09 -2.83 -27.76
CA HIS A 188 -5.60 -1.54 -28.26
C HIS A 188 -4.55 -0.75 -29.03
N LEU A 189 -3.30 -0.73 -28.55
CA LEU A 189 -2.19 -0.09 -29.27
C LEU A 189 -1.92 -0.80 -30.60
N GLU A 190 -2.00 -2.12 -30.64
CA GLU A 190 -1.90 -2.91 -31.88
C GLU A 190 -3.04 -2.58 -32.85
N LYS A 191 -4.29 -2.61 -32.37
CA LYS A 191 -5.49 -2.27 -33.15
C LYS A 191 -5.42 -0.86 -33.74
N LEU A 192 -4.87 0.10 -33.00
CA LEU A 192 -4.67 1.47 -33.45
C LEU A 192 -3.38 1.66 -34.27
N ASN A 193 -2.64 0.57 -34.51
CA ASN A 193 -1.41 0.56 -35.30
C ASN A 193 -0.34 1.52 -34.74
N LEU A 194 -0.26 1.56 -33.40
CA LEU A 194 0.65 2.41 -32.61
C LEU A 194 1.88 1.64 -32.09
N LEU A 195 1.92 0.31 -32.22
CA LEU A 195 3.09 -0.52 -31.89
C LEU A 195 4.15 -0.44 -33.00
N LYS A 196 4.81 0.72 -33.12
CA LYS A 196 5.79 0.98 -34.18
C LYS A 196 7.00 1.76 -33.64
N LYS A 197 8.15 1.62 -34.30
CA LYS A 197 8.63 2.66 -35.22
C LYS A 197 8.56 4.13 -34.81
N GLY A 198 9.55 4.67 -34.08
CA GLY A 198 9.70 6.13 -33.90
C GLY A 198 8.70 6.78 -32.95
N TYR A 199 7.90 5.98 -32.25
CA TYR A 199 7.07 6.46 -31.15
C TYR A 199 7.86 6.46 -29.83
N THR A 200 7.53 7.43 -28.98
CA THR A 200 7.98 7.46 -27.58
C THR A 200 6.82 7.04 -26.70
N TYR A 201 7.02 5.98 -25.91
CA TYR A 201 6.03 5.46 -24.99
C TYR A 201 6.29 6.01 -23.59
N VAL A 202 5.34 6.78 -23.07
CA VAL A 202 5.43 7.38 -21.72
C VAL A 202 4.49 6.65 -20.76
N GLU A 203 5.05 5.87 -19.83
CA GLU A 203 4.30 5.18 -18.80
C GLU A 203 4.25 6.04 -17.52
N LEU A 204 3.09 6.62 -17.23
CA LEU A 204 2.84 7.37 -16.00
C LEU A 204 2.41 6.43 -14.88
N GLY A 205 3.00 6.57 -13.70
CA GLY A 205 2.78 5.64 -12.60
C GLY A 205 3.37 4.26 -12.89
N ALA A 206 4.53 4.22 -13.56
CA ALA A 206 5.10 3.00 -14.13
C ALA A 206 5.36 1.90 -13.10
N GLY A 207 5.49 2.24 -11.82
CA GLY A 207 5.68 1.27 -10.77
C GLY A 207 6.97 0.46 -11.01
N LYS A 208 6.79 -0.84 -11.26
CA LYS A 208 7.88 -1.76 -11.59
C LYS A 208 8.26 -1.76 -13.08
N GLY A 209 7.59 -0.99 -13.93
CA GLY A 209 7.81 -0.90 -15.38
C GLY A 209 7.26 -2.09 -16.16
N GLN A 210 6.17 -2.70 -15.68
CA GLN A 210 5.64 -3.92 -16.31
C GLN A 210 4.97 -3.64 -17.65
N LEU A 211 4.21 -2.55 -17.79
CA LEU A 211 3.55 -2.25 -19.06
C LEU A 211 4.58 -1.92 -20.14
N SER A 212 5.58 -1.08 -19.83
CA SER A 212 6.68 -0.79 -20.77
C SER A 212 7.46 -2.04 -21.18
N HIS A 213 7.70 -2.98 -20.25
CA HIS A 213 8.32 -4.27 -20.58
C HIS A 213 7.47 -5.10 -21.55
N CYS A 214 6.16 -5.14 -21.33
CA CYS A 214 5.24 -5.85 -22.21
C CYS A 214 5.11 -5.17 -23.58
N LEU A 215 5.18 -3.83 -23.64
CA LEU A 215 5.26 -3.08 -24.89
C LEU A 215 6.50 -3.42 -25.69
N GLN A 216 7.67 -3.47 -25.04
CA GLN A 216 8.90 -3.89 -25.72
C GLN A 216 8.77 -5.28 -26.35
N LYS A 217 8.18 -6.24 -25.63
CA LYS A 217 7.92 -7.58 -26.20
C LYS A 217 6.92 -7.58 -27.36
N ALA A 218 6.02 -6.59 -27.39
CA ALA A 218 4.98 -6.49 -28.40
C ALA A 218 5.45 -5.82 -29.70
N ILE A 219 6.48 -4.97 -29.63
CA ILE A 219 7.04 -4.32 -30.81
C ILE A 219 7.92 -5.33 -31.58
N PRO A 220 7.61 -5.60 -32.86
CA PRO A 220 8.44 -6.46 -33.70
C PRO A 220 9.89 -5.96 -33.79
N ASP A 221 10.83 -6.89 -33.93
CA ASP A 221 12.25 -6.64 -34.23
C ASP A 221 13.07 -5.89 -33.16
N ASN A 222 12.51 -5.65 -31.96
CA ASN A 222 13.22 -5.05 -30.82
C ASN A 222 13.92 -3.73 -31.21
N GLU A 223 13.35 -3.00 -32.18
CA GLU A 223 13.87 -1.74 -32.69
C GLU A 223 13.71 -0.61 -31.65
N ASP A 224 14.55 0.43 -31.78
CA ASP A 224 14.73 1.54 -30.83
C ASP A 224 13.45 2.36 -30.58
N GLY A 225 12.54 1.82 -29.77
CA GLY A 225 11.47 2.57 -29.11
C GLY A 225 12.03 3.29 -27.89
N LEU A 226 11.74 4.58 -27.75
CA LEU A 226 12.06 5.31 -26.53
C LEU A 226 10.97 5.05 -25.48
N TYR A 227 11.36 4.50 -24.34
CA TYR A 227 10.45 4.24 -23.21
C TYR A 227 10.78 5.18 -22.05
N VAL A 228 9.81 6.02 -21.67
CA VAL A 228 9.94 6.95 -20.55
C VAL A 228 9.04 6.48 -19.41
N LEU A 229 9.65 5.99 -18.33
CA LEU A 229 8.93 5.48 -17.16
C LEU A 229 8.92 6.55 -16.06
N VAL A 230 7.75 7.07 -15.72
CA VAL A 230 7.57 8.11 -14.71
C VAL A 230 6.85 7.52 -13.49
N ASP A 231 7.47 7.60 -12.32
CA ASP A 231 6.82 7.22 -11.05
C ASP A 231 7.25 8.17 -9.93
N LYS A 232 6.33 8.39 -8.97
CA LYS A 232 6.58 9.22 -7.78
C LYS A 232 7.48 8.52 -6.75
N SER A 233 7.55 7.19 -6.77
CA SER A 233 8.19 6.37 -5.76
C SER A 233 9.54 5.82 -6.22
N HIS A 234 10.52 5.77 -5.32
CA HIS A 234 11.72 4.96 -5.53
C HIS A 234 11.38 3.48 -5.38
N ILE A 235 11.30 2.76 -6.50
CA ILE A 235 10.88 1.35 -6.51
C ILE A 235 12.08 0.42 -6.64
N ARG A 236 12.14 -0.59 -5.76
CA ARG A 236 13.07 -1.73 -5.81
C ARG A 236 12.48 -2.82 -6.73
N TYR A 237 13.33 -3.55 -7.46
CA TYR A 237 12.96 -4.57 -8.45
C TYR A 237 12.26 -3.99 -9.70
N LYS A 238 13.00 -3.15 -10.44
CA LYS A 238 12.53 -2.60 -11.73
C LYS A 238 12.71 -3.65 -12.82
N HIS A 239 11.64 -3.94 -13.57
CA HIS A 239 11.75 -4.70 -14.82
C HIS A 239 12.55 -3.91 -15.86
N TRP A 240 12.75 -2.60 -15.65
CA TRP A 240 13.65 -1.75 -16.45
C TRP A 240 15.12 -2.20 -16.47
N CYS A 241 15.58 -3.06 -15.54
CA CYS A 241 16.91 -3.69 -15.68
C CYS A 241 17.02 -4.54 -16.96
N HIS A 242 15.90 -5.03 -17.50
CA HIS A 242 15.87 -5.70 -18.81
C HIS A 242 15.84 -4.70 -19.97
N LEU A 243 15.15 -3.55 -19.80
CA LEU A 243 15.12 -2.44 -20.77
C LEU A 243 16.48 -1.71 -20.88
N LEU A 244 17.32 -1.74 -19.85
CA LEU A 244 18.65 -1.14 -19.84
C LEU A 244 19.73 -1.95 -20.56
N LYS A 245 19.51 -3.24 -20.84
CA LYS A 245 20.52 -4.06 -21.52
C LYS A 245 20.69 -3.70 -23.00
N THR A 246 19.81 -2.87 -23.54
CA THR A 246 19.80 -2.48 -24.96
C THR A 246 20.35 -1.08 -25.21
N VAL A 247 20.74 -0.32 -24.18
CA VAL A 247 21.36 1.01 -24.36
C VAL A 247 22.72 1.02 -23.68
N ASN A 248 23.71 0.46 -24.37
CA ASN A 248 25.12 0.79 -24.14
C ASN A 248 25.41 2.09 -24.88
N ASP A 249 25.03 3.23 -24.32
CA ASP A 249 25.65 4.49 -24.71
C ASP A 249 26.03 5.27 -23.45
N PRO A 250 27.32 5.66 -23.32
CA PRO A 250 27.81 6.44 -22.21
C PRO A 250 27.35 7.89 -22.36
N TRP A 251 26.70 8.43 -21.34
CA TRP A 251 26.71 9.87 -21.08
C TRP A 251 27.93 10.21 -20.24
#